data_AF-A0AAU4APX9-F1
#
_entry.id   AF-A0AAU4APX9-F1
#
_cell.length_a   1.000
_cell.length_b   1.000
_cell.length_c   1.000
_cell.angle_alpha   90.00
_cell.angle_beta   90.00
_cell.angle_gamma   90.00
#
_symmetry.space_group_name_H-M   'P 1'
#
loop_
_entity.id
_entity.type
_entity.pdbx_description
1 polymer ?
#
loop_
_entity_poly.entity_id
_entity_poly.type
_entity_poly.pdbx_seq_one_letter_code
_entity_poly.pdbx_strand_id
1 'polypeptide(L)'
;MISAKARSGSEQQHRSDSEQTTRSVSEQTGLSLGRISQANVVLQHAADLVDSVINGSMGMDEAYAIARENKAKASSAEVQLARLRKEDPELADRVVEGHLTLAGAWAERTERVEEEKRQRQTATRLLDELLPPLANARGTRTFSRYDPAYAAGPPITRAVIAHAMTALTEMDQVWRERDLP
;
A
#
# COMPACT_ATOMS: atom_id res chain seq x y z
N MET A 1 42.83 20.25 22.37
CA MET A 1 42.92 18.96 21.65
C MET A 1 41.56 18.70 21.01
N ILE A 2 41.49 18.86 19.70
CA ILE A 2 40.33 18.60 18.85
C ILE A 2 40.57 17.23 18.23
N SER A 3 39.60 16.33 18.28
CA SER A 3 39.49 15.25 17.29
C SER A 3 38.05 14.76 17.21
N ALA A 4 37.40 15.20 16.15
CA ALA A 4 36.21 14.60 15.57
C ALA A 4 36.55 13.21 15.03
N LYS A 5 35.61 12.26 15.13
CA LYS A 5 35.61 11.07 14.28
C LYS A 5 34.21 10.79 13.77
N ALA A 6 34.09 11.05 12.47
CA ALA A 6 33.09 10.66 11.47
C ALA A 6 32.06 9.60 11.89
N ARG A 7 30.78 9.91 11.67
CA ARG A 7 29.74 8.91 11.40
C ARG A 7 29.54 8.78 9.90
N SER A 8 29.70 7.53 9.47
CA SER A 8 29.63 6.99 8.13
C SER A 8 28.33 7.39 7.42
N GLY A 9 28.48 8.03 6.27
CA GLY A 9 27.42 8.13 5.28
C GLY A 9 27.40 6.88 4.41
N SER A 10 26.24 6.26 4.30
CA SER A 10 25.75 5.44 3.17
C SER A 10 24.67 4.50 3.68
N GLU A 11 23.41 4.94 3.66
CA GLU A 11 22.23 4.05 3.64
C GLU A 11 20.92 4.86 3.56
N GLN A 12 20.82 5.76 2.58
CA GLN A 12 19.52 6.26 2.13
C GLN A 12 19.56 6.49 0.61
N GLN A 13 19.47 5.41 -0.15
CA GLN A 13 19.25 5.48 -1.60
C GLN A 13 18.39 4.32 -2.06
N HIS A 14 17.08 4.51 -1.91
CA HIS A 14 16.04 4.20 -2.89
C HIS A 14 14.67 4.42 -2.22
N ARG A 15 14.27 5.69 -2.10
CA ARG A 15 12.86 6.06 -2.07
C ARG A 15 12.60 6.89 -3.33
N SER A 16 11.70 6.38 -4.15
CA SER A 16 11.16 6.94 -5.38
C SER A 16 11.29 8.47 -5.51
N ASP A 17 11.84 8.94 -6.63
CA ASP A 17 12.08 10.36 -7.00
C ASP A 17 10.79 11.20 -7.20
N SER A 18 9.64 10.76 -6.70
CA SER A 18 8.36 11.47 -6.81
C SER A 18 7.72 11.84 -5.47
N GLU A 19 8.31 11.46 -4.34
CA GLU A 19 7.75 11.74 -3.01
C GLU A 19 8.72 12.58 -2.18
N GLN A 20 8.80 13.88 -2.49
CA GLN A 20 9.49 14.83 -1.63
C GLN A 20 8.79 14.87 -0.26
N THR A 21 9.52 14.46 0.79
CA THR A 21 9.00 14.54 2.15
C THR A 21 8.80 16.00 2.57
N THR A 22 7.83 16.26 3.44
CA THR A 22 7.53 17.60 3.97
C THR A 22 8.76 18.28 4.59
N ARG A 23 9.69 17.49 5.14
CA ARG A 23 10.99 17.95 5.65
C ARG A 23 11.90 18.46 4.53
N SER A 24 12.03 17.72 3.42
CA SER A 24 12.84 18.15 2.28
C SER A 24 12.31 19.45 1.66
N VAL A 25 10.98 19.60 1.57
CA VAL A 25 10.34 20.83 1.06
C VAL A 25 10.58 22.01 2.00
N SER A 26 10.52 21.79 3.32
CA SER A 26 10.85 22.81 4.32
C SER A 26 12.29 23.31 4.20
N GLU A 27 13.24 22.39 4.05
CA GLU A 27 14.67 22.70 3.91
C GLU A 27 14.97 23.47 2.60
N GLN A 28 14.28 23.13 1.51
CA GLN A 28 14.46 23.80 0.21
C GLN A 28 13.82 25.19 0.13
N THR A 29 12.68 25.39 0.81
CA THR A 29 11.88 26.61 0.69
C THR A 29 12.08 27.58 1.85
N GLY A 30 12.71 27.13 2.95
CA GLY A 30 12.80 27.89 4.20
C GLY A 30 11.46 28.06 4.93
N LEU A 31 10.38 27.42 4.44
CA LEU A 31 9.06 27.47 5.06
C LEU A 31 8.96 26.52 6.24
N SER A 32 8.20 26.90 7.25
CA SER A 32 7.94 26.02 8.39
C SER A 32 7.12 24.79 7.98
N LEU A 33 7.38 23.65 8.62
CA LEU A 33 6.58 22.43 8.46
C LEU A 33 5.08 22.68 8.69
N GLY A 34 4.74 23.57 9.63
CA GLY A 34 3.37 23.98 9.89
C GLY A 34 2.71 24.66 8.67
N ARG A 35 3.44 25.55 7.98
CA ARG A 35 2.92 26.25 6.80
C ARG A 35 2.74 25.32 5.60
N ILE A 36 3.64 24.35 5.43
CA ILE A 36 3.51 23.31 4.40
C ILE A 36 2.32 22.39 4.70
N SER A 37 2.11 22.03 5.98
CA SER A 37 0.96 21.23 6.40
C SER A 37 -0.37 21.95 6.12
N GLN A 38 -0.46 23.24 6.43
CA GLN A 38 -1.65 24.06 6.09
C GLN A 38 -1.90 24.09 4.58
N ALA A 39 -0.85 24.31 3.78
CA ALA A 39 -0.94 24.30 2.33
C ALA A 39 -1.48 22.96 1.79
N ASN A 40 -1.01 21.83 2.34
CA ASN A 40 -1.51 20.50 1.98
C ASN A 40 -3.00 20.33 2.32
N VAL A 41 -3.45 20.86 3.46
CA VAL A 41 -4.88 20.81 3.84
C VAL A 41 -5.72 21.63 2.85
N VAL A 42 -5.25 22.81 2.44
CA VAL A 42 -5.93 23.63 1.41
C VAL A 42 -5.99 22.88 0.09
N LEU A 43 -4.86 22.33 -0.38
CA LEU A 43 -4.81 21.57 -1.63
C LEU A 43 -5.78 20.39 -1.65
N GLN A 44 -5.96 19.70 -0.52
CA GLN A 44 -6.82 18.51 -0.43
C GLN A 44 -8.31 18.84 -0.26
N HIS A 45 -8.66 19.93 0.43
CA HIS A 45 -10.04 20.19 0.86
C HIS A 45 -10.64 21.51 0.36
N ALA A 46 -9.86 22.32 -0.34
CA ALA A 46 -10.28 23.57 -0.97
C ALA A 46 -9.38 23.88 -2.18
N ALA A 47 -9.28 22.92 -3.12
CA ALA A 47 -8.43 23.04 -4.32
C ALA A 47 -8.80 24.24 -5.19
N ASP A 48 -10.07 24.64 -5.17
CA ASP A 48 -10.62 25.83 -5.83
C ASP A 48 -10.05 27.15 -5.29
N LEU A 49 -9.51 27.16 -4.07
CA LEU A 49 -8.91 28.36 -3.45
C LEU A 49 -7.41 28.49 -3.75
N VAL A 50 -6.76 27.47 -4.31
CA VAL A 50 -5.31 27.44 -4.52
C VAL A 50 -4.83 28.59 -5.39
N ASP A 51 -5.50 28.84 -6.52
CA ASP A 51 -5.12 29.92 -7.44
C ASP A 51 -5.26 31.31 -6.79
N SER A 52 -6.29 31.48 -5.95
CA SER A 52 -6.53 32.71 -5.17
C SER A 52 -5.49 32.95 -4.07
N VAL A 53 -4.87 31.89 -3.55
CA VAL A 53 -3.76 32.00 -2.59
C VAL A 53 -2.45 32.32 -3.33
N ILE A 54 -2.21 31.70 -4.49
CA ILE A 54 -1.00 31.92 -5.30
C ILE A 54 -0.96 33.34 -5.86
N ASN A 55 -2.08 33.85 -6.36
CA ASN A 55 -2.17 35.20 -6.93
C ASN A 55 -2.24 36.32 -5.85
N GLY A 56 -2.31 35.94 -4.57
CA GLY A 56 -2.36 36.85 -3.43
C GLY A 56 -3.72 37.52 -3.19
N SER A 57 -4.78 37.12 -3.87
CA SER A 57 -6.13 37.66 -3.65
C SER A 57 -6.78 37.15 -2.36
N MET A 58 -6.32 36.02 -1.82
CA MET A 58 -6.74 35.45 -0.54
C MET A 58 -5.53 35.07 0.32
N GLY A 59 -5.63 35.32 1.62
CA GLY A 59 -4.60 34.91 2.58
C GLY A 59 -4.61 33.40 2.80
N MET A 60 -3.43 32.78 2.89
CA MET A 60 -3.31 31.35 3.17
C MET A 60 -3.99 30.93 4.49
N ASP A 61 -4.00 31.79 5.51
CA ASP A 61 -4.68 31.50 6.78
C ASP A 61 -6.21 31.45 6.65
N GLU A 62 -6.77 32.30 5.79
CA GLU A 62 -8.20 32.31 5.45
C GLU A 62 -8.57 31.08 4.62
N ALA A 63 -7.79 30.77 3.59
CA ALA A 63 -7.96 29.55 2.80
C ALA A 63 -7.86 28.29 3.67
N TYR A 64 -6.93 28.27 4.64
CA TYR A 64 -6.79 27.17 5.59
C TYR A 64 -8.00 27.03 6.52
N ALA A 65 -8.60 28.14 6.98
CA ALA A 65 -9.81 28.09 7.79
C ALA A 65 -10.98 27.45 7.02
N ILE A 66 -11.18 27.84 5.76
CA ILE A 66 -12.21 27.27 4.88
C ILE A 66 -11.92 25.79 4.60
N ALA A 67 -10.67 25.44 4.26
CA ALA A 67 -10.27 24.06 4.04
C ALA A 67 -10.47 23.18 5.28
N ARG A 68 -10.24 23.71 6.49
CA ARG A 68 -10.49 23.02 7.76
C ARG A 68 -12.00 22.78 7.97
N GLU A 69 -12.83 23.75 7.63
CA GLU A 69 -14.29 23.59 7.71
C GLU A 69 -14.79 22.56 6.69
N ASN A 70 -14.30 22.61 5.45
CA ASN A 70 -14.61 21.62 4.41
C ASN A 70 -14.17 20.21 4.84
N LYS A 71 -12.98 20.09 5.44
CA LYS A 71 -12.50 18.84 6.04
C LYS A 71 -13.44 18.36 7.14
N ALA A 72 -13.87 19.25 8.04
CA ALA A 72 -14.79 18.90 9.12
C ALA A 72 -16.15 18.42 8.58
N LYS A 73 -16.70 19.12 7.57
CA LYS A 73 -17.94 18.73 6.86
C LYS A 73 -17.80 17.37 6.18
N ALA A 74 -16.68 17.13 5.50
CA ALA A 74 -16.37 15.86 4.84
C ALA A 74 -16.17 14.71 5.86
N SER A 75 -15.68 15.02 7.06
CA SER A 75 -15.52 14.07 8.16
C SER A 75 -16.74 13.94 9.06
N SER A 76 -17.87 14.58 8.73
CA SER A 76 -19.08 14.49 9.54
C SER A 76 -19.54 13.02 9.63
N ALA A 77 -20.12 12.65 10.77
CA ALA A 77 -20.55 11.28 11.01
C ALA A 77 -21.56 10.80 9.95
N GLU A 78 -22.41 11.71 9.46
CA GLU A 78 -23.38 11.43 8.40
C GLU A 78 -22.73 11.15 7.05
N VAL A 79 -21.71 11.95 6.66
CA VAL A 79 -20.97 11.74 5.41
C VAL A 79 -20.15 10.46 5.48
N GLN A 80 -19.50 10.19 6.62
CA GLN A 80 -18.76 8.95 6.84
C GLN A 80 -19.67 7.72 6.86
N LEU A 81 -20.86 7.81 7.45
CA LEU A 81 -21.83 6.71 7.43
C LEU A 81 -22.41 6.49 6.03
N ALA A 82 -22.72 7.56 5.29
CA ALA A 82 -23.20 7.47 3.91
C ALA A 82 -22.13 6.84 2.99
N ARG A 83 -20.86 7.16 3.22
CA ARG A 83 -19.74 6.53 2.52
C ARG A 83 -19.60 5.06 2.89
N LEU A 84 -19.67 4.73 4.19
CA LEU A 84 -19.61 3.35 4.65
C LEU A 84 -20.74 2.51 4.03
N ARG A 85 -21.97 3.02 3.94
CA ARG A 85 -23.09 2.33 3.27
C ARG A 85 -22.83 1.99 1.80
N LYS A 86 -22.04 2.80 1.09
CA LYS A 86 -21.67 2.54 -0.30
C LYS A 86 -20.57 1.50 -0.43
N GLU A 87 -19.62 1.50 0.51
CA GLU A 87 -18.42 0.66 0.43
C GLU A 87 -18.59 -0.70 1.15
N ASP A 88 -19.33 -0.73 2.25
CA ASP A 88 -19.60 -1.91 3.08
C ASP A 88 -20.96 -1.71 3.82
N PRO A 89 -22.08 -2.11 3.20
CA PRO A 89 -23.41 -1.90 3.77
C PRO A 89 -23.60 -2.66 5.08
N GLU A 90 -23.01 -3.85 5.23
CA GLU A 90 -23.14 -4.67 6.45
C GLU A 90 -22.49 -3.99 7.66
N LEU A 91 -21.31 -3.39 7.48
CA LEU A 91 -20.67 -2.60 8.53
C LEU A 91 -21.47 -1.33 8.86
N ALA A 92 -22.09 -0.71 7.85
CA ALA A 92 -22.93 0.45 8.10
C ALA A 92 -24.19 0.10 8.90
N ASP A 93 -24.83 -1.02 8.61
CA ASP A 93 -25.99 -1.50 9.35
C ASP A 93 -25.62 -1.81 10.80
N ARG A 94 -24.47 -2.46 11.05
CA ARG A 94 -23.95 -2.68 12.41
C ARG A 94 -23.68 -1.37 13.18
N VAL A 95 -23.35 -0.29 12.49
CA VAL A 95 -23.21 1.05 13.10
C VAL A 95 -24.56 1.67 13.42
N VAL A 96 -25.55 1.53 12.53
CA VAL A 96 -26.92 2.02 12.73
C VAL A 96 -27.60 1.28 13.89
N GLU A 97 -27.38 -0.02 14.00
CA GLU A 97 -27.90 -0.88 15.08
C GLU A 97 -27.16 -0.66 16.41
N GLY A 98 -26.10 0.16 16.43
CA GLY A 98 -25.32 0.48 17.63
C GLY A 98 -24.40 -0.65 18.11
N HIS A 99 -24.24 -1.71 17.30
CA HIS A 99 -23.30 -2.81 17.59
C HIS A 99 -21.84 -2.41 17.37
N LEU A 100 -21.58 -1.36 16.58
CA LEU A 100 -20.25 -0.87 16.27
C LEU A 100 -20.23 0.67 16.21
N THR A 101 -19.13 1.29 16.60
CA THR A 101 -18.95 2.73 16.37
C THR A 101 -18.52 2.98 14.92
N LEU A 102 -18.79 4.17 14.39
CA LEU A 102 -18.36 4.53 13.04
C LEU A 102 -16.83 4.40 12.86
N ALA A 103 -16.07 4.79 13.87
CA ALA A 103 -14.61 4.60 13.89
C ALA A 103 -14.21 3.11 13.91
N GLY A 104 -14.91 2.28 14.68
CA GLY A 104 -14.71 0.84 14.71
C GLY A 104 -14.99 0.17 13.38
N ALA A 105 -16.04 0.59 12.68
CA ALA A 105 -16.38 0.07 11.35
C ALA A 105 -15.30 0.40 10.31
N TRP A 106 -14.81 1.64 10.30
CA TRP A 106 -13.70 2.00 9.41
C TRP A 106 -12.40 1.27 9.74
N ALA A 107 -12.13 1.00 11.01
CA ALA A 107 -10.98 0.19 11.43
C ALA A 107 -11.12 -1.26 10.93
N GLU A 108 -12.27 -1.90 11.15
CA GLU A 108 -12.54 -3.27 10.71
C GLU A 108 -12.44 -3.41 9.18
N ARG A 109 -13.00 -2.45 8.44
CA ARG A 109 -12.86 -2.42 6.97
C ARG A 109 -11.40 -2.26 6.53
N THR A 110 -10.67 -1.35 7.17
CA THR A 110 -9.26 -1.11 6.83
C THR A 110 -8.43 -2.36 7.09
N GLU A 111 -8.68 -3.05 8.20
CA GLU A 111 -8.03 -4.31 8.52
C GLU A 111 -8.33 -5.39 7.46
N ARG A 112 -9.58 -5.53 7.02
CA ARG A 112 -9.93 -6.47 5.94
C ARG A 112 -9.19 -6.18 4.64
N VAL A 113 -9.14 -4.91 4.23
CA VAL A 113 -8.47 -4.49 3.00
C VAL A 113 -6.96 -4.72 3.09
N GLU A 114 -6.34 -4.38 4.22
CA GLU A 114 -4.91 -4.60 4.42
C GLU A 114 -4.59 -6.10 4.51
N GLU A 115 -5.45 -6.91 5.13
CA GLU A 115 -5.27 -8.36 5.16
C GLU A 115 -5.36 -8.97 3.76
N GLU A 116 -6.35 -8.60 2.96
CA GLU A 116 -6.45 -9.05 1.57
C GLU A 116 -5.20 -8.66 0.76
N LYS A 117 -4.71 -7.44 0.96
CA LYS A 117 -3.47 -6.97 0.35
C LYS A 117 -2.26 -7.79 0.80
N ARG A 118 -2.13 -8.10 2.10
CA ARG A 118 -1.07 -8.96 2.64
C ARG A 118 -1.12 -10.36 2.03
N GLN A 119 -2.31 -10.93 1.88
CA GLN A 119 -2.50 -12.24 1.28
C GLN A 119 -2.09 -12.23 -0.20
N ARG A 120 -2.52 -11.21 -0.97
CA ARG A 120 -2.11 -11.05 -2.37
C ARG A 120 -0.60 -10.90 -2.50
N GLN A 121 0.03 -10.07 -1.68
CA GLN A 121 1.49 -9.91 -1.67
C GLN A 121 2.22 -11.21 -1.35
N THR A 122 1.72 -11.98 -0.38
CA THR A 122 2.30 -13.27 0.00
C THR A 122 2.17 -14.28 -1.14
N ALA A 123 1.01 -14.36 -1.78
CA ALA A 123 0.78 -15.23 -2.94
C ALA A 123 1.67 -14.84 -4.12
N THR A 124 1.75 -13.55 -4.46
CA THR A 124 2.62 -13.05 -5.54
C THR A 124 4.07 -13.42 -5.27
N ARG A 125 4.58 -13.14 -4.06
CA ARG A 125 5.95 -13.44 -3.69
C ARG A 125 6.27 -14.94 -3.81
N LEU A 126 5.36 -15.80 -3.36
CA LEU A 126 5.53 -17.25 -3.48
C LEU A 126 5.68 -17.67 -4.95
N LEU A 127 4.87 -17.13 -5.84
CA LEU A 127 4.93 -17.45 -7.27
C LEU A 127 6.22 -16.92 -7.92
N ASP A 128 6.64 -15.70 -7.57
CA ASP A 128 7.90 -15.10 -8.04
C ASP A 128 9.13 -15.91 -7.58
N GLU A 129 9.07 -16.50 -6.38
CA GLU A 129 10.16 -17.33 -5.85
C GLU A 129 10.20 -18.73 -6.50
N LEU A 130 9.05 -19.30 -6.90
CA LEU A 130 8.96 -20.69 -7.34
C LEU A 130 8.98 -20.87 -8.87
N LEU A 131 8.28 -20.03 -9.63
CA LEU A 131 8.08 -20.27 -11.07
C LEU A 131 9.33 -20.03 -11.91
N PRO A 132 10.08 -18.92 -11.75
CA PRO A 132 11.26 -18.67 -12.58
C PRO A 132 12.33 -19.76 -12.44
N PRO A 133 12.70 -20.23 -11.22
CA PRO A 133 13.63 -21.36 -11.08
C PRO A 133 13.12 -22.64 -11.72
N LEU A 134 11.83 -22.96 -11.57
CA LEU A 134 11.24 -24.15 -12.19
C LEU A 134 11.27 -24.08 -13.72
N ALA A 135 10.94 -22.93 -14.30
CA ALA A 135 11.01 -22.70 -15.74
C ALA A 135 12.46 -22.80 -16.26
N ASN A 136 13.42 -22.21 -15.54
CA ASN A 136 14.84 -22.25 -15.87
C ASN A 136 15.48 -23.63 -15.69
N ALA A 137 14.89 -24.50 -14.85
CA ALA A 137 15.36 -25.88 -14.70
C ALA A 137 15.09 -26.73 -15.96
N ARG A 138 14.19 -26.30 -16.85
CA ARG A 138 13.91 -26.99 -18.12
C ARG A 138 15.18 -27.09 -18.97
N GLY A 139 15.49 -28.30 -19.45
CA GLY A 139 16.67 -28.55 -20.28
C GLY A 139 17.99 -28.66 -19.51
N THR A 140 17.96 -28.45 -18.19
CA THR A 140 19.13 -28.67 -17.33
C THR A 140 19.20 -30.13 -16.84
N ARG A 141 20.33 -30.51 -16.23
CA ARG A 141 20.51 -31.83 -15.61
C ARG A 141 19.92 -31.93 -14.20
N THR A 142 19.28 -30.89 -13.69
CA THR A 142 18.79 -30.80 -12.30
C THR A 142 17.90 -32.00 -11.95
N PHE A 143 16.95 -32.36 -12.81
CA PHE A 143 16.05 -33.49 -12.55
C PHE A 143 16.76 -34.85 -12.55
N SER A 144 17.72 -35.05 -13.47
CA SER A 144 18.48 -36.30 -13.56
C SER A 144 19.48 -36.52 -12.42
N ARG A 145 19.85 -35.43 -11.72
CA ARG A 145 20.78 -35.44 -10.58
C ARG A 145 20.05 -35.46 -9.24
N TYR A 146 18.71 -35.48 -9.24
CA TYR A 146 17.97 -35.59 -8.00
C TYR A 146 18.30 -36.92 -7.31
N ASP A 147 18.77 -36.83 -6.08
CA ASP A 147 19.08 -37.96 -5.24
C ASP A 147 18.36 -37.79 -3.88
N PRO A 148 17.39 -38.66 -3.56
CA PRO A 148 16.66 -38.63 -2.30
C PRO A 148 17.55 -38.64 -1.04
N ALA A 149 18.78 -39.18 -1.13
CA ALA A 149 19.70 -39.25 0.01
C ALA A 149 20.15 -37.87 0.50
N TYR A 150 20.09 -36.84 -0.35
CA TYR A 150 20.44 -35.47 -0.01
C TYR A 150 19.21 -34.58 0.26
N ALA A 151 18.00 -35.14 0.38
CA ALA A 151 16.81 -34.37 0.64
C ALA A 151 16.77 -33.86 2.10
N ALA A 152 16.49 -32.56 2.29
CA ALA A 152 16.33 -31.95 3.62
C ALA A 152 14.97 -32.29 4.31
N GLY A 153 14.05 -32.89 3.57
CA GLY A 153 12.70 -33.27 4.02
C GLY A 153 12.19 -34.50 3.28
N PRO A 154 10.86 -34.76 3.27
CA PRO A 154 10.30 -35.89 2.55
C PRO A 154 10.75 -35.90 1.07
N PRO A 155 11.21 -37.05 0.55
CA PRO A 155 11.71 -37.12 -0.82
C PRO A 155 10.59 -36.85 -1.82
N ILE A 156 10.95 -36.24 -2.94
CA ILE A 156 10.03 -35.91 -4.02
C ILE A 156 9.56 -37.21 -4.66
N THR A 157 8.26 -37.45 -4.62
CA THR A 157 7.64 -38.64 -5.22
C THR A 157 6.95 -38.28 -6.54
N ARG A 158 6.60 -39.31 -7.32
CA ARG A 158 5.80 -39.13 -8.54
C ARG A 158 4.44 -38.47 -8.27
N ALA A 159 3.84 -38.73 -7.11
CA ALA A 159 2.58 -38.09 -6.71
C ALA A 159 2.74 -36.58 -6.50
N VAL A 160 3.83 -36.15 -5.86
CA VAL A 160 4.15 -34.72 -5.69
C VAL A 160 4.32 -34.03 -7.04
N ILE A 161 5.02 -34.66 -7.99
CA ILE A 161 5.19 -34.13 -9.35
C ILE A 161 3.83 -34.02 -10.06
N ALA A 162 2.98 -35.04 -9.96
CA ALA A 162 1.65 -35.02 -10.57
C ALA A 162 0.78 -33.88 -10.01
N HIS A 163 0.77 -33.67 -8.69
CA HIS A 163 0.07 -32.55 -8.07
C HIS A 163 0.61 -31.20 -8.53
N ALA A 164 1.94 -31.06 -8.64
CA ALA A 164 2.55 -29.83 -9.13
C ALA A 164 2.16 -29.54 -10.60
N MET A 165 2.06 -30.56 -11.45
CA MET A 165 1.58 -30.41 -12.83
C MET A 165 0.12 -29.94 -12.89
N THR A 166 -0.76 -30.52 -12.06
CA THR A 166 -2.15 -30.07 -11.95
C THR A 166 -2.22 -28.61 -11.49
N ALA A 167 -1.47 -28.25 -10.44
CA ALA A 167 -1.44 -26.88 -9.92
C ALA A 167 -0.96 -25.87 -10.98
N LEU A 168 0.07 -26.22 -11.78
CA LEU A 168 0.53 -25.38 -12.89
C LEU A 168 -0.54 -25.22 -13.98
N THR A 169 -1.35 -26.25 -14.22
CA THR A 169 -2.44 -26.22 -15.20
C THR A 169 -3.58 -25.30 -14.72
N GLU A 170 -3.95 -25.41 -13.44
CA GLU A 170 -4.94 -24.52 -12.81
C GLU A 170 -4.47 -23.07 -12.81
N MET A 171 -3.19 -22.86 -12.50
CA MET A 171 -2.57 -21.53 -12.54
C MET A 171 -2.62 -20.92 -13.95
N ASP A 172 -2.28 -21.69 -15.00
CA ASP A 172 -2.41 -21.24 -16.39
C ASP A 172 -3.86 -20.86 -16.75
N GLN A 173 -4.84 -21.64 -16.28
CA GLN A 173 -6.25 -21.31 -16.47
C GLN A 173 -6.60 -19.97 -15.80
N VAL A 174 -6.18 -19.75 -14.57
CA VAL A 174 -6.41 -18.47 -13.86
C VAL A 174 -5.74 -17.30 -14.59
N TRP A 175 -4.55 -17.49 -15.16
CA TRP A 175 -3.87 -16.47 -15.96
C TRP A 175 -4.68 -16.11 -17.21
N ARG A 176 -5.18 -17.12 -17.93
CA ARG A 176 -6.02 -16.91 -19.12
C ARG A 176 -7.35 -16.22 -18.78
N GLU A 177 -8.01 -16.64 -17.71
CA GLU A 177 -9.28 -16.02 -17.27
C GLU A 177 -9.10 -14.56 -16.87
N ARG A 178 -7.93 -14.20 -16.34
CA ARG A 178 -7.60 -12.86 -15.86
C ARG A 178 -6.84 -12.01 -16.89
N ASP A 179 -6.58 -12.54 -18.09
CA ASP A 179 -5.78 -11.89 -19.14
C ASP A 179 -4.42 -11.37 -18.62
N LEU A 180 -3.74 -12.21 -17.84
CA LEU A 180 -2.42 -11.90 -17.29
C LEU A 180 -1.32 -12.23 -18.32
N PRO A 181 -0.22 -11.44 -18.36
CA PRO A 181 0.87 -11.64 -19.31
C PRO A 181 1.67 -12.93 -19.08
#